data_AF-A0A1Z5R650-F1
#
_entry.id   AF-A0A1Z5R650-F1
#
_cell.length_a   1.000
_cell.length_b   1.000
_cell.length_c   1.000
_cell.angle_alpha   90.00
_cell.angle_beta   90.00
_cell.angle_gamma   90.00
#
_symmetry.space_group_name_H-M   'P 1'
#
loop_
_entity.id
_entity.type
_entity.pdbx_description
1 polymer ?
#
loop_
_entity_poly.entity_id
_entity_poly.type
_entity_poly.pdbx_seq_one_letter_code
_entity_poly.pdbx_strand_id
1 'polypeptide(L)'
;MKKKSYYQMMHLANLKTYLSSWEVMRRCPRKSSELCNLIWTKNMNGVDGECGIIEGKAKVVEAVRVDFGLNKSQSDAVASCISTIKSGKTFVRLVWGPPGTGKTKTVSVILCKLLMILSKLRILVCAPTNIAVVQLASRLVSLVDKSTETKHLLGNIILFGSDKLSSCWKKADKTLSKIFLKNLIGTNGDINHRNQERMLLQASQLVFCTPFMLARLNNEQ
;
A
#
# COMPACT_ATOMS: atom_id res chain seq x y z
N MET A 1 47.02 13.50 -34.72
CA MET A 1 45.63 14.00 -34.79
C MET A 1 44.71 12.97 -34.10
N LYS A 2 44.01 13.31 -33.01
CA LYS A 2 43.08 12.39 -32.34
C LYS A 2 41.75 12.35 -33.09
N LYS A 3 41.36 11.19 -33.64
CA LYS A 3 40.04 10.96 -34.24
C LYS A 3 38.97 11.10 -33.16
N LYS A 4 38.01 12.01 -33.35
CA LYS A 4 36.79 12.06 -32.53
C LYS A 4 35.82 11.01 -33.06
N SER A 5 35.42 10.09 -32.19
CA SER A 5 34.33 9.14 -32.47
C SER A 5 33.03 9.74 -31.97
N TYR A 6 31.97 9.65 -32.78
CA TYR A 6 30.62 10.07 -32.41
C TYR A 6 29.78 8.82 -32.13
N TYR A 7 29.02 8.87 -31.04
CA TYR A 7 28.09 7.80 -30.64
C TYR A 7 26.66 8.31 -30.73
N GLN A 8 25.76 7.46 -31.24
CA GLN A 8 24.32 7.71 -31.22
C GLN A 8 23.68 6.76 -30.19
N MET A 9 22.92 7.32 -29.26
CA MET A 9 22.20 6.57 -28.25
C MET A 9 20.70 6.60 -28.54
N MET A 10 20.06 5.44 -28.50
CA MET A 10 18.61 5.29 -28.65
C MET A 10 18.04 4.59 -27.42
N HIS A 11 16.93 5.11 -26.89
CA HIS A 11 16.22 4.45 -25.80
C HIS A 11 15.40 3.28 -26.35
N LEU A 12 15.76 2.05 -25.97
CA LEU A 12 15.02 0.84 -26.37
C LEU A 12 13.86 0.57 -25.41
N ALA A 13 14.13 0.17 -24.17
CA ALA A 13 13.11 -0.14 -23.17
C ALA A 13 13.66 -0.07 -21.74
N ASN A 14 12.76 0.15 -20.78
CA ASN A 14 13.11 0.07 -19.36
C ASN A 14 13.00 -1.38 -18.85
N LEU A 15 14.14 -2.06 -18.77
CA LEU A 15 14.22 -3.45 -18.30
C LEU A 15 13.97 -3.63 -16.81
N LYS A 16 13.97 -2.56 -16.01
CA LYS A 16 13.86 -2.68 -14.55
C LYS A 16 12.54 -3.32 -14.11
N THR A 17 11.41 -2.98 -14.76
CA THR A 17 10.11 -3.59 -14.47
C THR A 17 10.10 -5.09 -14.78
N TYR A 18 10.67 -5.47 -15.92
CA TYR A 18 10.77 -6.87 -16.33
C TYR A 18 11.64 -7.68 -15.36
N LEU A 19 12.78 -7.12 -14.95
CA LEU A 19 13.65 -7.75 -13.95
C LEU A 19 12.95 -7.95 -12.61
N SER A 20 12.16 -6.97 -12.14
CA SER A 20 11.38 -7.13 -10.90
C SER A 20 10.35 -8.25 -11.01
N SER A 21 9.58 -8.30 -12.11
CA SER A 21 8.60 -9.38 -12.34
C SER A 21 9.28 -10.75 -12.45
N TRP A 22 10.37 -10.83 -13.20
CA TRP A 22 11.18 -12.03 -13.35
C TRP A 22 11.71 -12.55 -12.03
N GLU A 23 12.21 -11.66 -11.17
CA GLU A 23 12.74 -12.03 -9.86
C GLU A 23 11.65 -12.59 -8.93
N VAL A 24 10.44 -12.02 -8.96
CA VAL A 24 9.29 -12.57 -8.23
C VAL A 24 8.92 -13.95 -8.76
N MET A 25 8.85 -14.12 -10.08
CA MET A 25 8.55 -15.42 -10.71
C MET A 25 9.58 -16.50 -10.37
N ARG A 26 10.88 -16.15 -10.31
CA ARG A 26 11.93 -17.10 -9.90
C ARG A 26 11.87 -17.49 -8.41
N ARG A 27 11.45 -16.57 -7.54
CA ARG A 27 11.42 -16.79 -6.09
C ARG A 27 10.18 -17.56 -5.63
N CYS A 28 9.04 -17.35 -6.29
CA CYS A 28 7.74 -17.93 -5.94
C CYS A 28 7.77 -19.48 -5.73
N PRO A 29 8.47 -20.28 -6.57
CA PRO A 29 8.54 -21.73 -6.39
C PRO A 29 9.44 -22.19 -5.24
N ARG A 30 10.35 -21.34 -4.75
CA ARG A 30 11.41 -21.73 -3.79
C ARG A 30 11.03 -21.45 -2.33
N LYS A 31 10.03 -20.59 -2.09
CA LYS A 31 9.45 -20.29 -0.78
C LYS A 31 7.95 -20.47 -0.90
N SER A 32 7.45 -21.70 -0.77
CA SER A 32 6.02 -21.99 -0.87
C SER A 32 5.27 -21.48 0.36
N SER A 33 4.92 -20.18 0.33
CA SER A 33 3.98 -19.61 1.28
C SER A 33 2.56 -20.13 1.03
N GLU A 34 1.72 -20.16 2.06
CA GLU A 34 0.29 -20.48 1.92
C GLU A 34 -0.40 -19.61 0.85
N LEU A 35 0.01 -18.35 0.71
CA LEU A 35 -0.48 -17.42 -0.30
C LEU A 35 -0.13 -17.87 -1.73
N CYS A 36 1.12 -18.31 -1.96
CA CYS A 36 1.53 -18.85 -3.25
C CYS A 36 0.71 -20.08 -3.63
N ASN A 37 0.47 -20.97 -2.66
CA ASN A 37 -0.37 -22.16 -2.86
C ASN A 37 -1.82 -21.76 -3.18
N LEU A 38 -2.41 -20.80 -2.47
CA LEU A 38 -3.76 -20.31 -2.71
C LEU A 38 -3.92 -19.74 -4.13
N ILE A 39 -2.93 -18.94 -4.57
CA ILE A 39 -2.92 -18.35 -5.92
C ILE A 39 -2.76 -19.43 -7.00
N TRP A 40 -1.87 -20.41 -6.79
CA TRP A 40 -1.52 -21.42 -7.80
C TRP A 40 -2.58 -22.50 -7.97
N THR A 41 -3.08 -23.03 -6.85
CA THR A 41 -4.02 -24.16 -6.85
C THR A 41 -5.45 -23.74 -7.19
N LYS A 42 -5.72 -22.43 -7.27
CA LYS A 42 -7.08 -21.86 -7.30
C LYS A 42 -7.97 -22.45 -6.18
N ASN A 43 -7.36 -22.89 -5.09
CA ASN A 43 -8.08 -23.47 -3.97
C ASN A 43 -8.91 -22.35 -3.33
N MET A 44 -10.24 -22.43 -3.49
CA MET A 44 -11.14 -21.42 -2.97
C MET A 44 -11.27 -21.49 -1.44
N ASN A 45 -10.74 -22.54 -0.80
CA ASN A 45 -10.69 -22.66 0.65
C ASN A 45 -9.70 -21.60 1.19
N GLY A 46 -10.21 -20.43 1.58
CA GLY A 46 -9.43 -19.27 2.02
C GLY A 46 -9.52 -18.04 1.11
N VAL A 47 -10.19 -18.15 -0.04
CA VAL A 47 -10.59 -17.01 -0.88
C VAL A 47 -12.03 -16.68 -0.56
N ASP A 48 -12.27 -15.49 -0.02
CA ASP A 48 -13.59 -15.00 0.42
C ASP A 48 -14.37 -15.87 1.42
N GLY A 49 -13.79 -16.99 1.90
CA GLY A 49 -14.39 -17.85 2.92
C GLY A 49 -14.76 -17.09 4.19
N GLU A 50 -15.83 -17.52 4.87
CA GLU A 50 -16.20 -16.93 6.14
C GLU A 50 -15.09 -17.17 7.16
N CYS A 51 -14.51 -16.07 7.64
CA CYS A 51 -13.88 -16.12 8.93
C CYS A 51 -15.03 -16.22 9.94
N GLY A 52 -15.02 -17.24 10.82
CA GLY A 52 -16.09 -17.49 11.79
C GLY A 52 -16.55 -16.25 12.55
N ILE A 53 -17.72 -16.31 13.19
CA ILE A 53 -18.39 -15.17 13.83
C ILE A 53 -17.39 -14.36 14.66
N ILE A 54 -17.08 -13.14 14.20
CA ILE A 54 -16.25 -12.22 14.96
C ILE A 54 -17.16 -11.28 15.73
N GLU A 55 -17.00 -11.32 17.05
CA GLU A 55 -17.65 -10.41 17.98
C GLU A 55 -17.39 -8.96 17.56
N GLY A 56 -18.48 -8.18 17.39
CA GLY A 56 -18.40 -6.78 16.99
C GLY A 56 -18.44 -6.51 15.47
N LYS A 57 -18.64 -7.51 14.60
CA LYS A 57 -18.85 -7.27 13.14
C LYS A 57 -19.98 -6.25 12.89
N ALA A 58 -21.12 -6.40 13.57
CA ALA A 58 -22.25 -5.47 13.46
C ALA A 58 -21.91 -4.05 13.91
N LYS A 59 -21.14 -3.90 15.00
CA LYS A 59 -20.66 -2.59 15.48
C LYS A 59 -19.74 -1.92 14.47
N VAL A 60 -18.85 -2.69 13.83
CA VAL A 60 -17.96 -2.18 12.77
C VAL A 60 -18.76 -1.71 11.55
N VAL A 61 -19.73 -2.51 11.11
CA VAL A 61 -20.62 -2.15 9.97
C VAL A 61 -21.36 -0.85 10.25
N GLU A 62 -21.95 -0.72 11.43
CA GLU A 62 -22.72 0.49 11.78
C GLU A 62 -21.81 1.71 11.90
N ALA A 63 -20.67 1.58 12.57
CA ALA A 63 -19.69 2.67 12.67
C ALA A 63 -19.22 3.14 11.28
N VAL A 64 -18.88 2.22 10.36
CA VAL A 64 -18.39 2.66 9.03
C VAL A 64 -19.49 3.26 8.16
N ARG A 65 -20.75 2.88 8.37
CA ARG A 65 -21.90 3.49 7.70
C ARG A 65 -22.09 4.93 8.16
N VAL A 66 -22.11 5.16 9.48
CA VAL A 66 -22.31 6.48 10.07
C VAL A 66 -21.12 7.39 9.83
N ASP A 67 -19.90 6.93 10.15
CA ASP A 67 -18.68 7.75 10.10
C ASP A 67 -18.27 8.12 8.65
N PHE A 68 -18.51 7.23 7.68
CA PHE A 68 -17.97 7.39 6.31
C PHE A 68 -19.05 7.40 5.22
N GLY A 69 -20.33 7.26 5.56
CA GLY A 69 -21.44 7.21 4.59
C GLY A 69 -21.24 6.10 3.57
N LEU A 70 -20.92 4.89 4.02
CA LEU A 70 -20.79 3.70 3.17
C LEU A 70 -22.16 3.03 2.98
N ASN A 71 -22.41 2.49 1.79
CA ASN A 71 -23.60 1.67 1.57
C ASN A 71 -23.42 0.26 2.19
N LYS A 72 -24.44 -0.59 2.09
CA LYS A 72 -24.41 -1.95 2.64
C LYS A 72 -23.22 -2.78 2.12
N SER A 73 -23.06 -2.90 0.80
CA SER A 73 -22.00 -3.74 0.22
C SER A 73 -20.58 -3.25 0.55
N GLN A 74 -20.38 -1.93 0.58
CA GLN A 74 -19.11 -1.33 0.99
C GLN A 74 -18.80 -1.59 2.47
N SER A 75 -19.80 -1.45 3.34
CA SER A 75 -19.65 -1.66 4.78
C SER A 75 -19.40 -3.12 5.12
N ASP A 76 -20.09 -4.03 4.43
CA ASP A 76 -19.89 -5.47 4.55
C ASP A 76 -18.48 -5.87 4.09
N ALA A 77 -17.99 -5.29 2.98
CA ALA A 77 -16.62 -5.48 2.51
C ALA A 77 -15.59 -5.02 3.56
N VAL A 78 -15.79 -3.85 4.18
CA VAL A 78 -14.92 -3.35 5.24
C VAL A 78 -14.89 -4.28 6.44
N ALA A 79 -16.07 -4.68 6.93
CA ALA A 79 -16.18 -5.56 8.09
C ALA A 79 -15.56 -6.94 7.81
N SER A 80 -15.75 -7.46 6.59
CA SER A 80 -15.16 -8.72 6.14
C SER A 80 -13.62 -8.69 6.09
N CYS A 81 -13.04 -7.60 5.60
CA CYS A 81 -11.57 -7.44 5.60
C CYS A 81 -11.01 -7.36 7.03
N ILE A 82 -11.64 -6.58 7.90
CA ILE A 82 -11.22 -6.43 9.30
C ILE A 82 -11.34 -7.77 10.04
N SER A 83 -12.42 -8.52 9.81
CA SER A 83 -12.61 -9.79 10.48
C SER A 83 -11.55 -10.80 10.09
N THR A 84 -11.27 -10.90 8.79
CA THR A 84 -10.23 -11.79 8.27
C THR A 84 -8.87 -11.55 8.93
N ILE A 85 -8.47 -10.29 9.12
CA ILE A 85 -7.17 -9.96 9.71
C ILE A 85 -7.09 -10.35 11.19
N LYS A 86 -8.18 -10.22 11.95
CA LYS A 86 -8.23 -10.63 13.37
C LYS A 86 -8.07 -12.13 13.60
N SER A 87 -8.34 -12.94 12.59
CA SER A 87 -8.30 -14.41 12.69
C SER A 87 -6.90 -15.02 12.67
N GLY A 88 -5.88 -14.24 12.29
CA GLY A 88 -4.49 -14.69 12.22
C GLY A 88 -4.16 -15.67 11.10
N LYS A 89 -5.11 -16.08 10.24
CA LYS A 89 -4.83 -16.97 9.09
C LYS A 89 -4.55 -16.17 7.82
N THR A 90 -3.91 -16.83 6.85
CA THR A 90 -3.70 -16.29 5.50
C THR A 90 -5.00 -16.33 4.70
N PHE A 91 -5.40 -15.19 4.12
CA PHE A 91 -6.61 -15.10 3.27
C PHE A 91 -6.40 -14.13 2.11
N VAL A 92 -7.18 -14.34 1.05
CA VAL A 92 -7.33 -13.38 -0.04
C VAL A 92 -8.77 -12.88 -0.09
N ARG A 93 -8.94 -11.56 -0.05
CA ARG A 93 -10.23 -10.87 -0.16
C ARG A 93 -10.31 -10.10 -1.45
N LEU A 94 -11.35 -10.33 -2.25
CA LEU A 94 -11.57 -9.59 -3.48
C LEU A 94 -12.64 -8.52 -3.27
N VAL A 95 -12.21 -7.26 -3.22
CA VAL A 95 -13.14 -6.12 -3.28
C VAL A 95 -13.35 -5.73 -4.73
N TRP A 96 -14.48 -6.12 -5.29
CA TRP A 96 -14.84 -5.84 -6.68
C TRP A 96 -16.08 -4.94 -6.80
N GLY A 97 -16.18 -4.24 -7.92
CA GLY A 97 -17.38 -3.51 -8.28
C GLY A 97 -17.27 -2.77 -9.62
N PRO A 98 -18.41 -2.47 -10.28
CA PRO A 98 -18.47 -1.67 -11.51
C PRO A 98 -17.75 -0.30 -11.43
N PRO A 99 -17.47 0.38 -12.55
CA PRO A 99 -16.98 1.76 -12.52
C PRO A 99 -17.94 2.66 -11.73
N GLY A 100 -17.40 3.62 -10.97
CA GLY A 100 -18.20 4.55 -10.17
C GLY A 100 -18.70 4.03 -8.81
N THR A 101 -18.56 2.75 -8.46
CA THR A 101 -19.09 2.18 -7.20
C THR A 101 -18.30 2.49 -5.93
N GLY A 102 -17.37 3.46 -5.99
CA GLY A 102 -16.64 3.92 -4.82
C GLY A 102 -15.56 2.96 -4.29
N LYS A 103 -15.05 2.02 -5.11
CA LYS A 103 -13.97 1.08 -4.71
C LYS A 103 -12.83 1.75 -3.93
N THR A 104 -12.27 2.86 -4.45
CA THR A 104 -11.20 3.61 -3.79
C THR A 104 -11.64 4.21 -2.46
N LYS A 105 -12.90 4.65 -2.34
CA LYS A 105 -13.48 5.10 -1.06
C LYS A 105 -13.53 3.93 -0.07
N THR A 106 -14.05 2.78 -0.47
CA THR A 106 -14.11 1.58 0.38
C THR A 106 -12.71 1.19 0.86
N VAL A 107 -11.74 1.08 -0.05
CA VAL A 107 -10.35 0.73 0.30
C VAL A 107 -9.73 1.76 1.24
N SER A 108 -9.95 3.06 1.04
CA SER A 108 -9.45 4.08 1.97
C SER A 108 -10.03 3.94 3.39
N VAL A 109 -11.30 3.53 3.51
CA VAL A 109 -11.94 3.28 4.82
C VAL A 109 -11.42 2.00 5.45
N ILE A 110 -11.17 0.94 4.66
CA ILE A 110 -10.49 -0.28 5.14
C ILE A 110 -9.15 0.10 5.77
N LEU A 111 -8.29 0.82 5.04
CA LEU A 111 -6.97 1.22 5.53
C LEU A 111 -7.08 2.09 6.79
N CYS A 112 -8.01 3.04 6.82
CA CYS A 112 -8.24 3.89 7.99
C CYS A 112 -8.61 3.09 9.23
N LYS A 113 -9.59 2.17 9.14
CA LYS A 113 -10.00 1.35 10.28
C LYS A 113 -8.90 0.36 10.70
N LEU A 114 -8.11 -0.17 9.77
CA LEU A 114 -6.97 -1.03 10.12
C LEU A 114 -5.89 -0.25 10.89
N LEU A 115 -5.57 0.97 10.46
CA LEU A 115 -4.64 1.84 11.18
C LEU A 115 -5.12 2.14 12.62
N MET A 116 -6.41 2.43 12.79
CA MET A 116 -7.00 2.78 14.08
C MET A 116 -7.07 1.60 15.06
N ILE A 117 -7.43 0.40 14.58
CA ILE A 117 -7.77 -0.73 15.45
C ILE A 117 -6.57 -1.65 15.69
N LEU A 118 -5.62 -1.73 14.75
CA LEU A 118 -4.56 -2.74 14.75
C LEU A 118 -3.17 -2.08 14.80
N SER A 119 -2.82 -1.54 15.96
CA SER A 119 -1.56 -0.82 16.21
C SER A 119 -0.27 -1.60 15.88
N LYS A 120 -0.34 -2.93 15.84
CA LYS A 120 0.81 -3.80 15.52
C LYS A 120 0.85 -4.28 14.05
N LEU A 121 -0.17 -3.98 13.25
CA LEU A 121 -0.25 -4.46 11.87
C LEU A 121 0.56 -3.56 10.94
N ARG A 122 1.50 -4.14 10.19
CA ARG A 122 2.22 -3.44 9.12
C ARG A 122 1.54 -3.68 7.79
N ILE A 123 1.19 -2.59 7.09
CA ILE A 123 0.36 -2.59 5.90
C ILE A 123 1.18 -2.05 4.73
N LEU A 124 1.28 -2.84 3.67
CA LEU A 124 1.89 -2.42 2.41
C LEU A 124 0.80 -2.18 1.38
N VAL A 125 0.74 -0.96 0.84
CA VAL A 125 -0.26 -0.57 -0.15
C VAL A 125 0.43 -0.34 -1.49
N CYS A 126 0.03 -1.10 -2.49
CA CYS A 126 0.56 -1.02 -3.85
C CYS A 126 -0.55 -0.74 -4.85
N ALA A 127 -0.21 0.00 -5.90
CA ALA A 127 -1.05 0.12 -7.10
C ALA A 127 -0.19 0.15 -8.37
N PRO A 128 -0.73 -0.24 -9.53
CA PRO A 128 0.05 -0.33 -10.78
C PRO A 128 0.62 1.02 -11.26
N THR A 129 -0.02 2.14 -10.91
CA THR A 129 0.39 3.48 -11.36
C THR A 129 0.62 4.42 -10.18
N ASN A 130 1.54 5.38 -10.35
CA ASN A 130 1.77 6.46 -9.38
C ASN A 130 0.48 7.23 -9.08
N ILE A 131 -0.36 7.48 -10.10
CA ILE A 131 -1.62 8.21 -9.95
C ILE A 131 -2.57 7.47 -9.02
N ALA A 132 -2.70 6.15 -9.18
CA ALA A 132 -3.56 5.34 -8.32
C ALA A 132 -3.06 5.32 -6.85
N VAL A 133 -1.74 5.23 -6.65
CA VAL A 133 -1.14 5.32 -5.31
C VAL A 133 -1.44 6.69 -4.68
N VAL A 134 -1.20 7.77 -5.41
CA VAL A 134 -1.43 9.15 -4.95
C VAL A 134 -2.91 9.40 -4.64
N GLN A 135 -3.82 8.93 -5.48
CA GLN A 135 -5.26 9.09 -5.29
C GLN A 135 -5.74 8.40 -4.01
N LEU A 136 -5.27 7.17 -3.76
CA LEU A 136 -5.62 6.44 -2.55
C LEU A 136 -4.98 7.05 -1.30
N ALA A 137 -3.70 7.44 -1.39
CA ALA A 137 -2.98 8.09 -0.29
C ALA A 137 -3.62 9.42 0.10
N SER A 138 -3.95 10.27 -0.88
CA SER A 138 -4.65 11.55 -0.65
C SER A 138 -5.98 11.31 0.05
N ARG A 139 -6.75 10.32 -0.41
CA ARG A 139 -8.02 10.00 0.22
C ARG A 139 -7.84 9.52 1.65
N LEU A 140 -6.87 8.66 1.94
CA LEU A 140 -6.59 8.21 3.31
C LEU A 140 -6.13 9.38 4.20
N VAL A 141 -5.17 10.20 3.75
CA VAL A 141 -4.71 11.38 4.49
C VAL A 141 -5.87 12.32 4.79
N SER A 142 -6.79 12.53 3.84
CA SER A 142 -7.98 13.35 4.07
C SER A 142 -8.95 12.77 5.11
N LEU A 143 -8.97 11.44 5.33
CA LEU A 143 -9.78 10.83 6.39
C LEU A 143 -9.09 10.96 7.76
N VAL A 144 -7.77 10.83 7.78
CA VAL A 144 -6.97 10.87 9.01
C VAL A 144 -6.73 12.30 9.50
N ASP A 145 -6.61 13.29 8.61
CA ASP A 145 -6.37 14.70 8.99
C ASP A 145 -7.66 15.41 9.45
N LYS A 146 -8.84 14.82 9.19
CA LYS A 146 -10.14 15.41 9.56
C LYS A 146 -10.55 15.21 11.02
N SER A 147 -10.04 14.19 11.70
CA SER A 147 -10.38 13.91 13.09
C SER A 147 -9.20 14.20 14.00
N THR A 148 -9.47 14.91 15.11
CA THR A 148 -8.47 15.20 16.15
C THR A 148 -7.92 13.92 16.76
N GLU A 149 -8.74 12.88 16.85
CA GLU A 149 -8.38 11.57 17.40
C GLU A 149 -7.45 10.79 16.47
N THR A 150 -7.62 10.92 15.15
CA THR A 150 -6.83 10.14 14.17
C THR A 150 -5.59 10.87 13.66
N LYS A 151 -5.46 12.17 13.90
CA LYS A 151 -4.34 12.99 13.39
C LYS A 151 -2.95 12.44 13.74
N HIS A 152 -2.80 11.82 14.91
CA HIS A 152 -1.54 11.18 15.33
C HIS A 152 -1.11 10.03 14.40
N LEU A 153 -2.05 9.37 13.72
CA LEU A 153 -1.78 8.28 12.78
C LEU A 153 -1.06 8.74 11.51
N LEU A 154 -1.04 10.04 11.20
CA LEU A 154 -0.31 10.57 10.05
C LEU A 154 1.18 10.24 10.13
N GLY A 155 1.77 10.23 11.33
CA GLY A 155 3.17 9.86 11.55
C GLY A 155 3.47 8.39 11.23
N ASN A 156 2.45 7.54 11.17
CA ASN A 156 2.58 6.11 10.89
C ASN A 156 2.43 5.78 9.40
N ILE A 157 2.15 6.77 8.55
CA ILE A 157 1.91 6.61 7.11
C ILE A 157 3.10 7.14 6.33
N ILE A 158 3.64 6.33 5.42
CA ILE A 158 4.73 6.70 4.54
C ILE A 158 4.33 6.52 3.07
N LEU A 159 4.63 7.53 2.25
CA LEU A 159 4.60 7.47 0.80
C LEU A 159 6.03 7.30 0.27
N PHE A 160 6.35 6.11 -0.23
CA PHE A 160 7.66 5.74 -0.73
C PHE A 160 7.67 5.61 -2.25
N GLY A 161 8.59 6.31 -2.92
CA GLY A 161 8.79 6.13 -4.36
C GLY A 161 9.75 7.10 -5.02
N SER A 162 9.79 7.02 -6.35
CA SER A 162 10.71 7.77 -7.21
C SER A 162 10.34 9.25 -7.35
N ASP A 163 11.20 10.03 -8.00
CA ASP A 163 10.92 11.45 -8.29
C ASP A 163 9.71 11.64 -9.21
N LYS A 164 9.39 10.62 -10.04
CA LYS A 164 8.14 10.62 -10.81
C LYS A 164 6.92 10.59 -9.90
N LEU A 165 6.97 9.82 -8.80
CA LEU A 165 5.91 9.83 -7.80
C LEU A 165 5.85 11.19 -7.09
N SER A 166 7.01 11.80 -6.83
CA SER A 166 7.11 13.16 -6.28
C SER A 166 6.36 14.18 -7.14
N SER A 167 6.64 14.18 -8.44
CA SER A 167 5.97 15.05 -9.40
C SER A 167 4.46 14.77 -9.51
N CYS A 168 4.03 13.52 -9.36
CA CYS A 168 2.60 13.17 -9.36
C CYS A 168 1.86 13.75 -8.15
N TRP A 169 2.35 13.55 -6.92
CA TRP A 169 1.64 14.03 -5.75
C TRP A 169 1.69 15.56 -5.63
N LYS A 170 2.78 16.22 -6.04
CA LYS A 170 2.87 17.69 -6.06
C LYS A 170 1.78 18.36 -6.89
N LYS A 171 1.32 17.69 -7.97
CA LYS A 171 0.24 18.18 -8.84
C LYS A 171 -1.15 17.85 -8.31
N ALA A 172 -1.29 16.75 -7.59
CA ALA A 172 -2.59 16.24 -7.15
C ALA A 172 -2.99 16.74 -5.76
N ASP A 173 -2.10 16.64 -4.78
CA ASP A 173 -2.40 16.94 -3.39
C ASP A 173 -1.11 17.26 -2.62
N LYS A 174 -0.94 18.54 -2.27
CA LYS A 174 0.24 19.03 -1.53
C LYS A 174 0.29 18.48 -0.11
N THR A 175 -0.82 18.03 0.48
CA THR A 175 -0.83 17.48 1.84
C THR A 175 0.00 16.20 1.95
N LEU A 176 0.22 15.51 0.84
CA LEU A 176 1.07 14.32 0.76
C LEU A 176 2.56 14.61 1.02
N SER A 177 2.97 15.88 1.03
CA SER A 177 4.32 16.26 1.46
C SER A 177 4.60 15.82 2.90
N LYS A 178 3.58 15.76 3.76
CA LYS A 178 3.66 15.36 5.18
C LYS A 178 4.02 13.88 5.37
N ILE A 179 3.76 13.04 4.37
CA ILE A 179 3.98 11.58 4.46
C ILE A 179 5.03 11.08 3.46
N PHE A 180 5.55 11.94 2.57
CA PHE A 180 6.52 11.52 1.56
C PHE A 180 7.90 11.28 2.16
N LEU A 181 8.41 10.04 2.04
CA LEU A 181 9.62 9.59 2.75
C LEU A 181 10.81 10.54 2.58
N LYS A 182 11.10 10.99 1.35
CA LYS A 182 12.26 11.86 1.11
C LYS A 182 12.16 13.23 1.79
N ASN A 183 10.95 13.70 2.09
CA ASN A 183 10.75 14.96 2.82
C ASN A 183 10.94 14.79 4.34
N LEU A 184 10.87 13.55 4.84
CA LEU A 184 10.99 13.24 6.27
C LEU A 184 12.45 13.02 6.69
N ILE A 185 13.36 12.93 5.73
CA ILE A 185 14.77 12.61 5.96
C ILE A 185 15.56 13.92 6.02
N GLY A 186 16.50 13.99 6.98
CA GLY A 186 17.34 15.17 7.16
C GLY A 186 18.39 15.30 6.06
N THR A 187 18.90 16.51 5.85
CA THR A 187 19.90 16.83 4.80
C THR A 187 21.33 16.35 5.10
N ASN A 188 21.52 15.43 6.07
CA ASN A 188 22.84 14.92 6.44
C ASN A 188 23.24 13.76 5.50
N GLY A 189 24.53 13.67 5.14
CA GLY A 189 25.06 12.92 3.98
C GLY A 189 24.58 11.48 3.71
N ASP A 190 24.88 10.98 2.51
CA ASP A 190 24.26 9.80 1.87
C ASP A 190 24.15 8.51 2.70
N ILE A 191 25.12 8.20 3.56
CA ILE A 191 25.10 6.99 4.41
C ILE A 191 24.04 7.13 5.51
N ASN A 192 23.90 8.33 6.08
CA ASN A 192 22.85 8.61 7.06
C ASN A 192 21.46 8.57 6.42
N HIS A 193 21.34 9.00 5.15
CA HIS A 193 20.06 9.00 4.44
C HIS A 193 19.48 7.58 4.28
N ARG A 194 20.28 6.57 3.93
CA ARG A 194 19.76 5.19 3.81
C ARG A 194 19.35 4.58 5.15
N ASN A 195 20.12 4.87 6.21
CA ASN A 195 19.78 4.40 7.55
C ASN A 195 18.49 5.08 8.05
N GLN A 196 18.32 6.37 7.78
CA GLN A 196 17.09 7.10 8.10
C GLN A 196 15.89 6.60 7.28
N GLU A 197 16.04 6.34 5.97
CA GLU A 197 15.01 5.68 5.15
C GLU A 197 14.54 4.39 5.82
N ARG A 198 15.50 3.53 6.20
CA ARG A 198 15.22 2.24 6.84
C ARG A 198 14.50 2.38 8.16
N MET A 199 14.98 3.25 9.05
CA MET A 199 14.37 3.48 10.36
C MET A 199 12.93 3.96 10.23
N LEU A 200 12.66 4.92 9.34
CA LEU A 200 11.32 5.44 9.09
C LEU A 200 10.42 4.35 8.50
N LEU A 201 10.89 3.61 7.49
CA LEU A 201 10.14 2.50 6.91
C LEU A 201 9.81 1.45 7.97
N GLN A 202 10.77 1.07 8.82
CA GLN A 202 10.59 0.09 9.91
C GLN A 202 9.62 0.56 10.99
N ALA A 203 9.66 1.84 11.36
CA ALA A 203 8.76 2.43 12.36
C ALA A 203 7.34 2.64 11.81
N SER A 204 7.17 2.77 10.49
CA SER A 204 5.87 3.01 9.89
C SER A 204 4.94 1.79 9.92
N GLN A 205 3.67 2.09 10.14
CA GLN A 205 2.59 1.10 10.15
C GLN A 205 2.03 0.90 8.74
N LEU A 206 2.00 1.94 7.90
CA LEU A 206 1.46 1.84 6.54
C LEU A 206 2.40 2.49 5.53
N VAL A 207 2.80 1.72 4.51
CA VAL A 207 3.67 2.20 3.42
C VAL A 207 2.94 2.11 2.08
N PHE A 208 2.79 3.24 1.41
CA PHE A 208 2.37 3.33 0.01
C PHE A 208 3.59 3.27 -0.90
N CYS A 209 3.57 2.39 -1.91
CA CYS A 209 4.60 2.38 -2.93
C CYS A 209 4.10 1.80 -4.26
N THR A 210 4.87 1.98 -5.32
CA THR A 210 4.66 1.24 -6.57
C THR A 210 5.37 -0.12 -6.52
N PRO A 211 4.83 -1.18 -7.16
CA PRO A 211 5.40 -2.54 -7.16
C PRO A 211 6.88 -2.60 -7.55
N PHE A 212 7.33 -1.70 -8.43
CA PHE A 212 8.73 -1.62 -8.86
C PHE A 212 9.72 -1.36 -7.69
N MET A 213 9.28 -0.68 -6.64
CA MET A 213 10.14 -0.31 -5.51
C MET A 213 10.14 -1.37 -4.39
N LEU A 214 9.32 -2.43 -4.49
CA LEU A 214 9.22 -3.48 -3.47
C LEU A 214 10.55 -4.22 -3.26
N ALA A 215 11.34 -4.40 -4.31
CA ALA A 215 12.65 -5.06 -4.21
C ALA A 215 13.60 -4.30 -3.26
N ARG A 216 13.44 -2.98 -3.12
CA ARG A 216 14.21 -2.18 -2.17
C ARG A 216 13.75 -2.36 -0.72
N LEU A 217 12.52 -2.80 -0.49
CA LEU A 217 12.01 -3.14 0.83
C LEU A 217 12.43 -4.56 1.26
N ASN A 218 12.63 -5.47 0.29
CA ASN A 218 12.96 -6.87 0.56
C ASN A 218 14.46 -7.16 0.74
N ASN A 219 15.36 -6.29 0.29
CA ASN A 219 16.80 -6.41 0.55
C ASN A 219 17.19 -5.92 1.97
N GLU A 220 16.22 -5.88 2.89
CA GLU A 220 16.33 -5.27 4.21
C GLU A 220 15.83 -6.18 5.35
N GLN A 221 15.82 -7.50 5.09
CA GLN A 221 15.72 -8.59 6.09
C GLN A 221 16.87 -9.56 5.85
#